data_AF-A0AAV9ZQR6-F1
#
_entry.id   AF-A0AAV9ZQR6-F1
#
_cell.length_a   1.000
_cell.length_b   1.000
_cell.length_c   1.000
_cell.angle_alpha   90.00
_cell.angle_beta   90.00
_cell.angle_gamma   90.00
#
_symmetry.space_group_name_H-M   'P 1'
#
loop_
_entity.id
_entity.type
_entity.pdbx_description
1 polymer ?
#
loop_
_entity_poly.entity_id
_entity_poly.type
_entity_poly.pdbx_seq_one_letter_code
_entity_poly.pdbx_strand_id
1 'polypeptide(L)'
;PEELRQPRESEAEESPYWFWQIILFTTAWLHLHFHLPHRGCALLLKILRLIFVTLGLIQADHNIPMTLKTTFKKLGVEESFEIRAICPNCRRAYPENSPPDLTCSHCAIPVFKTPAPSSATVTSLLSSTAPKVETKPKPVLQGPFLPLSTQIIEFLNRDGNEVACESYLTRKTVAGKLSDIHDGAICQSLKAPDGRKFFDAADDRPDHDELRIGLCFGEDGFSFTRTNDAGSHSTGAASFCVTALPQHKRYKPRNLLLTSLGPGPHEETCDEFQRTMAATVTELLMLYDDGILAKTPKFPNG
;
A
#
# COMPACT_ATOMS: atom_id res chain seq x y z
N PRO A 1 1.74 -10.02 -27.62
CA PRO A 1 0.42 -10.34 -27.03
C PRO A 1 0.51 -10.12 -25.53
N GLU A 2 0.20 -8.89 -25.13
CA GLU A 2 0.29 -8.38 -23.76
C GLU A 2 -0.97 -8.87 -23.02
N GLU A 3 -0.83 -9.90 -22.18
CA GLU A 3 -1.92 -10.33 -21.31
C GLU A 3 -2.14 -9.26 -20.26
N LEU A 4 -3.12 -8.40 -20.52
CA LEU A 4 -3.75 -7.55 -19.53
C LEU A 4 -4.14 -8.43 -18.34
N ARG A 5 -3.44 -8.22 -17.22
CA ARG A 5 -3.72 -8.73 -15.88
C ARG A 5 -5.23 -8.96 -15.72
N GLN A 6 -5.67 -10.21 -15.68
CA GLN A 6 -7.06 -10.50 -15.34
C GLN A 6 -7.32 -9.87 -13.97
N PRO A 7 -8.39 -9.07 -13.81
CA PRO A 7 -8.83 -8.62 -12.50
C PRO A 7 -8.90 -9.84 -11.59
N ARG A 8 -8.42 -9.73 -10.33
CA ARG A 8 -8.67 -10.78 -9.32
C ARG A 8 -10.13 -11.17 -9.49
N GLU A 9 -10.41 -12.46 -9.72
CA GLU A 9 -11.78 -12.99 -9.76
C GLU A 9 -12.40 -12.69 -8.40
N SER A 10 -12.94 -11.48 -8.26
CA SER A 10 -13.82 -11.18 -7.16
C SER A 10 -15.02 -12.06 -7.41
N GLU A 11 -15.37 -12.88 -6.43
CA GLU A 11 -16.71 -13.47 -6.26
C GLU A 11 -17.75 -12.35 -6.08
N ALA A 12 -17.77 -11.41 -7.02
CA ALA A 12 -18.76 -10.39 -7.15
C ALA A 12 -19.94 -11.12 -7.78
N GLU A 13 -20.99 -11.35 -6.99
CA GLU A 13 -22.34 -11.53 -7.53
C GLU A 13 -22.48 -10.60 -8.74
N GLU A 14 -22.64 -11.20 -9.92
CA GLU A 14 -22.85 -10.46 -11.14
C GLU A 14 -24.08 -9.60 -10.90
N SER A 15 -23.86 -8.29 -10.76
CA SER A 15 -24.98 -7.37 -10.63
C SER A 15 -25.82 -7.54 -11.89
N PRO A 16 -27.16 -7.61 -11.78
CA PRO A 16 -28.02 -7.77 -12.94
C PRO A 16 -27.87 -6.62 -13.96
N TYR A 17 -27.18 -5.54 -13.57
CA TYR A 17 -26.91 -4.35 -14.37
C TYR A 17 -25.49 -4.37 -14.95
N TRP A 18 -25.24 -5.18 -15.99
CA TRP A 18 -23.95 -5.25 -16.68
C TRP A 18 -23.42 -3.87 -17.12
N PHE A 19 -24.32 -2.97 -17.55
CA PHE A 19 -23.96 -1.62 -17.99
C PHE A 19 -23.43 -0.76 -16.83
N TRP A 20 -23.85 -1.05 -15.60
CA TRP A 20 -23.31 -0.37 -14.42
C TRP A 20 -21.84 -0.72 -14.22
N GLN A 21 -21.43 -1.96 -14.50
CA GLN A 21 -20.02 -2.36 -14.44
C GLN A 21 -19.14 -1.51 -15.38
N ILE A 22 -19.63 -1.20 -16.58
CA ILE A 22 -18.92 -0.31 -17.52
C ILE A 22 -18.77 1.09 -16.93
N ILE A 23 -19.83 1.63 -16.32
CA ILE A 23 -19.80 2.93 -15.65
C ILE A 23 -18.79 2.93 -14.50
N LEU A 24 -18.70 1.84 -13.74
CA LEU A 24 -17.71 1.67 -12.68
C LEU A 24 -16.29 1.70 -13.25
N PHE A 25 -16.01 0.95 -14.33
CA PHE A 25 -14.73 0.98 -15.01
C PHE A 25 -14.39 2.37 -15.55
N THR A 26 -15.33 3.04 -16.23
CA THR A 26 -15.12 4.41 -16.72
C THR A 26 -14.84 5.37 -15.58
N THR A 27 -15.57 5.27 -14.46
CA THR A 27 -15.36 6.13 -13.29
C THR A 27 -13.99 5.91 -12.67
N ALA A 28 -13.57 4.64 -12.54
CA ALA A 28 -12.24 4.30 -12.05
C ALA A 28 -11.14 4.82 -12.98
N TRP A 29 -11.29 4.64 -14.29
CA TRP A 29 -10.36 5.13 -15.30
C TRP A 29 -10.25 6.65 -15.29
N LEU A 30 -11.37 7.37 -15.22
CA LEU A 30 -11.37 8.83 -15.10
C LEU A 30 -10.66 9.31 -13.84
N HIS A 31 -10.83 8.61 -12.73
CA HIS A 31 -10.08 8.93 -11.51
C HIS A 31 -8.58 8.68 -11.68
N LEU A 32 -8.20 7.50 -12.17
CA LEU A 32 -6.80 7.08 -12.24
C LEU A 32 -6.00 7.84 -13.30
N HIS A 33 -6.61 8.17 -14.45
CA HIS A 33 -5.92 8.82 -15.57
C HIS A 33 -6.12 10.34 -15.64
N PHE A 34 -7.27 10.85 -15.18
CA PHE A 34 -7.59 12.29 -15.25
C PHE A 34 -7.75 12.93 -13.88
N HIS A 35 -7.42 12.21 -12.80
CA HIS A 35 -7.47 12.71 -11.42
C HIS A 35 -8.85 13.27 -11.04
N LEU A 36 -9.94 12.71 -11.58
CA LEU A 36 -11.29 13.12 -11.24
C LEU A 36 -11.48 13.05 -9.72
N PRO A 37 -11.82 14.15 -9.01
CA PRO A 37 -11.89 14.14 -7.56
C PRO A 37 -12.93 13.15 -7.04
N HIS A 38 -12.75 12.61 -5.83
CA HIS A 38 -13.70 11.65 -5.22
C HIS A 38 -15.15 12.16 -5.22
N ARG A 39 -15.34 13.47 -4.99
CA ARG A 39 -16.66 14.13 -5.06
C ARG A 39 -17.21 14.11 -6.49
N GLY A 40 -16.37 14.34 -7.50
CA GLY A 40 -16.74 14.23 -8.91
C GLY A 40 -17.15 12.82 -9.31
N CYS A 41 -16.38 11.79 -8.90
CA CYS A 41 -16.75 10.39 -9.10
C CYS A 41 -18.10 10.06 -8.44
N ALA A 42 -18.31 10.48 -7.19
CA ALA A 42 -19.55 10.25 -6.48
C ALA A 42 -20.74 10.97 -7.14
N LEU A 43 -20.54 12.20 -7.62
CA LEU A 43 -21.57 12.97 -8.32
C LEU A 43 -21.94 12.29 -9.65
N LEU A 44 -20.96 11.88 -10.46
CA LEU A 44 -21.16 11.15 -11.71
C LEU A 44 -22.02 9.89 -11.49
N LEU A 45 -21.62 9.05 -10.53
CA LEU A 45 -22.34 7.83 -10.21
C LEU A 45 -23.77 8.11 -9.71
N LYS A 46 -23.95 9.10 -8.82
CA LYS A 46 -25.29 9.43 -8.30
C LYS A 46 -26.23 9.97 -9.38
N ILE A 47 -25.74 10.83 -10.28
CA ILE A 47 -26.53 11.37 -11.39
C ILE A 47 -26.94 10.24 -12.35
N LEU A 48 -25.99 9.40 -12.75
CA LEU A 48 -26.29 8.26 -13.63
C LEU A 48 -27.30 7.30 -12.99
N ARG A 49 -27.13 6.98 -11.71
CA ARG A 49 -28.12 6.17 -10.96
C ARG A 49 -29.50 6.80 -11.00
N LEU A 50 -29.61 8.11 -10.74
CA LEU A 50 -30.90 8.81 -10.73
C LEU A 50 -31.58 8.72 -12.11
N ILE A 51 -30.82 8.93 -13.19
CA ILE A 51 -31.32 8.79 -14.56
C ILE A 51 -31.84 7.37 -14.80
N PHE A 52 -31.04 6.34 -14.48
CA PHE A 52 -31.43 4.95 -14.72
C PHE A 52 -32.61 4.50 -13.88
N VAL A 53 -32.72 4.95 -12.62
CA VAL A 53 -33.90 4.70 -11.79
C VAL A 53 -35.15 5.38 -12.38
N THR A 54 -35.02 6.62 -12.86
CA THR A 54 -36.12 7.37 -13.47
C THR A 54 -36.61 6.73 -14.78
N LEU A 55 -35.68 6.14 -15.54
CA LEU A 55 -35.98 5.40 -16.77
C LEU A 55 -36.44 3.95 -16.52
N GLY A 56 -36.53 3.50 -15.26
CA GLY A 56 -36.92 2.13 -14.91
C GLY A 56 -35.87 1.06 -15.25
N LEU A 57 -34.63 1.46 -15.53
CA LEU A 57 -33.52 0.57 -15.88
C LEU A 57 -32.81 -0.02 -14.65
N ILE A 58 -32.93 0.64 -13.49
CA ILE A 58 -32.44 0.16 -12.19
C ILE A 58 -33.56 0.29 -11.16
N GLN A 59 -33.74 -0.72 -10.31
CA GLN A 59 -34.70 -0.66 -9.20
C GLN A 59 -34.21 0.31 -8.11
N ALA A 60 -35.11 1.13 -7.58
CA ALA A 60 -34.75 2.21 -6.66
C ALA A 60 -34.15 1.72 -5.33
N ASP A 61 -34.48 0.51 -4.91
CA ASP A 61 -34.01 -0.18 -3.71
C ASP A 61 -32.70 -0.95 -3.93
N HIS A 62 -32.27 -1.15 -5.18
CA HIS A 62 -31.07 -1.92 -5.47
C HIS A 62 -29.82 -1.17 -5.01
N ASN A 63 -28.97 -1.91 -4.27
CA ASN A 63 -27.72 -1.40 -3.75
C ASN A 63 -26.62 -1.52 -4.82
N ILE A 64 -26.27 -0.38 -5.44
CA ILE A 64 -25.18 -0.29 -6.42
C ILE A 64 -24.06 0.63 -5.90
N PRO A 65 -22.79 0.42 -6.30
CA PRO A 65 -21.71 1.31 -5.91
C PRO A 65 -21.94 2.76 -6.38
N MET A 66 -21.84 3.71 -5.45
CA MET A 66 -22.10 5.15 -5.70
C MET A 66 -20.94 6.06 -5.26
N THR A 67 -19.83 5.49 -4.83
CA THR A 67 -18.63 6.21 -4.41
C THR A 67 -17.40 5.55 -5.02
N LEU A 68 -16.32 6.32 -5.20
CA LEU A 68 -15.06 5.77 -5.69
C LEU A 68 -14.58 4.59 -4.84
N LYS A 69 -14.72 4.67 -3.52
CA LYS A 69 -14.37 3.57 -2.60
C LYS A 69 -15.15 2.29 -2.92
N THR A 70 -16.47 2.40 -3.03
CA THR A 70 -17.32 1.24 -3.37
C THR A 70 -17.06 0.74 -4.79
N THR A 71 -16.69 1.63 -5.72
CA THR A 71 -16.28 1.28 -7.09
C THR A 71 -14.99 0.46 -7.06
N PHE A 72 -13.94 0.94 -6.41
CA PHE A 72 -12.66 0.22 -6.30
C PHE A 72 -12.81 -1.12 -5.59
N LYS A 73 -13.62 -1.17 -4.53
CA LYS A 73 -13.95 -2.42 -3.85
C LYS A 73 -14.64 -3.42 -4.79
N LYS A 74 -15.64 -2.98 -5.57
CA LYS A 74 -16.37 -3.86 -6.50
C LYS A 74 -15.49 -4.30 -7.68
N LEU A 75 -14.55 -3.47 -8.12
CA LEU A 75 -13.62 -3.79 -9.22
C LEU A 75 -12.35 -4.55 -8.77
N GLY A 76 -12.13 -4.72 -7.45
CA GLY A 76 -10.90 -5.32 -6.93
C GLY A 76 -9.64 -4.49 -7.19
N VAL A 77 -9.77 -3.16 -7.31
CA VAL A 77 -8.64 -2.23 -7.61
C VAL A 77 -8.13 -1.54 -6.34
N GLU A 78 -8.73 -1.79 -5.18
CA GLU A 78 -8.27 -1.22 -3.90
C GLU A 78 -6.93 -1.85 -3.46
N GLU A 79 -5.96 -1.01 -3.12
CA GLU A 79 -4.76 -1.41 -2.39
C GLU A 79 -5.11 -1.56 -0.90
N SER A 80 -4.79 -2.72 -0.32
CA SER A 80 -5.07 -3.02 1.09
C SER A 80 -3.90 -2.59 1.96
N PHE A 81 -4.01 -1.42 2.58
CA PHE A 81 -3.07 -0.94 3.59
C PHE A 81 -3.56 -1.31 4.99
N GLU A 82 -2.64 -1.66 5.87
CA GLU A 82 -2.90 -1.68 7.31
C GLU A 82 -3.05 -0.25 7.81
N ILE A 83 -4.13 0.04 8.53
CA ILE A 83 -4.29 1.33 9.19
C ILE A 83 -3.75 1.23 10.61
N ARG A 84 -2.56 1.80 10.84
CA ARG A 84 -1.89 1.75 12.14
C ARG A 84 -2.27 2.95 12.99
N ALA A 85 -2.57 2.70 14.26
CA ALA A 85 -2.73 3.75 15.26
C ALA A 85 -1.35 4.33 15.59
N ILE A 86 -1.25 5.66 15.63
CA ILE A 86 -0.01 6.37 15.88
C ILE A 86 -0.17 7.22 17.12
N CYS A 87 0.82 7.20 18.03
CA CYS A 87 0.82 8.08 19.18
C CYS A 87 0.93 9.56 18.72
N PRO A 88 0.01 10.44 19.12
CA PRO A 88 0.02 11.83 18.66
C PRO A 88 1.23 12.65 19.18
N ASN A 89 1.90 12.18 20.25
CA ASN A 89 3.01 12.91 20.87
C ASN A 89 4.40 12.42 20.44
N CYS A 90 4.58 11.10 20.22
CA CYS A 90 5.89 10.54 19.87
C CYS A 90 5.94 9.81 18.53
N ARG A 91 4.82 9.72 17.82
CA ARG A 91 4.67 9.03 16.52
C ARG A 91 4.94 7.52 16.52
N ARG A 92 5.09 6.88 17.68
CA ARG A 92 5.12 5.41 17.76
C ARG A 92 3.86 4.81 17.15
N ALA A 93 4.04 3.94 16.15
CA ALA A 93 2.97 3.23 15.47
C ALA A 93 2.66 1.87 16.12
N TYR A 94 1.40 1.47 16.07
CA TYR A 94 0.88 0.23 16.66
C TYR A 94 0.11 -0.60 15.62
N PRO A 95 0.11 -1.95 15.73
CA PRO A 95 -0.61 -2.82 14.80
C PRO A 95 -2.10 -2.49 14.69
N GLU A 96 -2.72 -2.77 13.53
CA GLU A 96 -4.14 -2.47 13.27
C GLU A 96 -5.09 -3.11 14.29
N ASN A 97 -4.75 -4.31 14.78
CA ASN A 97 -5.55 -5.07 15.76
C ASN A 97 -5.29 -4.68 17.22
N SER A 98 -4.71 -3.51 17.47
CA SER A 98 -4.45 -3.02 18.83
C SER A 98 -5.76 -2.77 19.60
N PRO A 99 -5.79 -3.05 20.91
CA PRO A 99 -7.02 -2.94 21.69
C PRO A 99 -7.44 -1.46 21.87
N PRO A 100 -8.75 -1.15 21.96
CA PRO A 100 -9.27 0.22 22.06
C PRO A 100 -8.75 1.04 23.26
N ASP A 101 -8.40 0.38 24.35
CA ASP A 101 -7.87 0.96 25.58
C ASP A 101 -6.34 1.08 25.58
N LEU A 102 -5.68 0.78 24.45
CA LEU A 102 -4.24 0.89 24.31
C LEU A 102 -3.75 2.29 24.67
N THR A 103 -2.79 2.31 25.60
CA THR A 103 -1.97 3.49 25.90
C THR A 103 -0.62 3.38 25.24
N CYS A 104 -0.08 4.51 24.79
CA CYS A 104 1.25 4.56 24.22
C CYS A 104 2.29 4.11 25.25
N SER A 105 3.05 3.06 24.92
CA SER A 105 4.13 2.51 25.75
C SER A 105 5.28 3.47 26.06
N HIS A 106 5.37 4.64 25.42
CA HIS A 106 6.36 5.67 25.70
C HIS A 106 5.76 6.85 26.46
N CYS A 107 4.63 7.38 25.98
CA CYS A 107 4.03 8.60 26.51
C CYS A 107 2.97 8.36 27.60
N ALA A 108 2.54 7.10 27.80
CA ALA A 108 1.46 6.72 28.70
C ALA A 108 0.11 7.43 28.43
N ILE A 109 -0.16 7.83 27.19
CA ILE A 109 -1.41 8.48 26.76
C ILE A 109 -2.26 7.53 25.90
N PRO A 110 -3.60 7.63 25.92
CA PRO A 110 -4.46 6.84 25.03
C PRO A 110 -4.17 7.14 23.55
N VAL A 111 -4.07 6.11 22.72
CA VAL A 111 -3.86 6.27 21.27
C VAL A 111 -5.16 6.23 20.47
N PHE A 112 -6.25 5.76 21.07
CA PHE A 112 -7.59 5.78 20.51
C PHE A 112 -8.45 6.87 21.15
N LYS A 113 -9.41 7.39 20.38
CA LYS A 113 -10.39 8.34 20.89
C LYS A 113 -11.31 7.63 21.86
N THR A 114 -11.51 8.21 23.04
CA THR A 114 -12.56 7.76 23.96
C THR A 114 -13.91 7.86 23.22
N PRO A 115 -14.74 6.80 23.25
CA PRO A 115 -16.09 6.89 22.72
C PRO A 115 -16.78 8.04 23.46
N ALA A 116 -17.18 9.08 22.73
CA ALA A 116 -18.06 10.08 23.32
C ALA A 116 -19.31 9.35 23.80
N PRO A 117 -19.85 9.63 25.01
CA PRO A 117 -21.21 9.22 25.31
C PRO A 117 -22.06 9.81 24.18
N SER A 118 -22.71 8.93 23.41
CA SER A 118 -23.43 9.28 22.20
C SER A 118 -24.25 10.54 22.46
N SER A 119 -23.87 11.68 21.87
CA SER A 119 -24.83 12.74 21.65
C SER A 119 -25.81 12.11 20.69
N ALA A 120 -26.91 11.59 21.22
CA ALA A 120 -27.97 11.02 20.44
C ALA A 120 -28.40 12.09 19.45
N THR A 121 -27.89 12.02 18.22
CA THR A 121 -28.47 12.74 17.11
C THR A 121 -29.94 12.34 17.11
N VAL A 122 -30.85 13.30 16.99
CA VAL A 122 -32.31 13.10 17.07
C VAL A 122 -32.80 11.93 16.19
N THR A 123 -32.04 11.59 15.14
CA THR A 123 -32.20 10.44 14.25
C THR A 123 -32.07 9.06 14.93
N SER A 124 -31.26 8.91 15.98
CA SER A 124 -31.05 7.65 16.71
C SER A 124 -32.20 7.31 17.66
N LEU A 125 -32.99 8.30 18.09
CA LEU A 125 -34.18 8.09 18.93
C LEU A 125 -35.39 7.59 18.13
N LEU A 126 -35.37 7.77 16.80
CA LEU A 126 -36.47 7.40 15.89
C LEU A 126 -36.29 6.01 15.25
N SER A 127 -35.19 5.32 15.56
CA SER A 127 -34.82 4.04 14.95
C SER A 127 -34.51 3.02 16.04
N SER A 128 -35.56 2.40 16.58
CA SER A 128 -35.46 1.34 17.60
C SER A 128 -35.02 -0.02 17.02
N THR A 129 -34.65 -0.08 15.73
CA THR A 129 -34.32 -1.33 15.02
C THR A 129 -32.98 -1.29 14.29
N ALA A 130 -32.19 -0.21 14.40
CA ALA A 130 -30.85 -0.21 13.82
C ALA A 130 -29.94 -1.16 14.60
N PRO A 131 -29.31 -2.16 13.96
CA PRO A 131 -28.33 -3.00 14.63
C PRO A 131 -27.22 -2.10 15.19
N LYS A 132 -26.83 -2.38 16.43
CA LYS A 132 -25.75 -1.69 17.13
C LYS A 132 -24.48 -1.87 16.31
N VAL A 133 -24.16 -0.90 15.44
CA VAL A 133 -22.96 -0.95 14.61
C VAL A 133 -21.78 -0.90 15.58
N GLU A 134 -21.11 -2.04 15.73
CA GLU A 134 -19.88 -2.14 16.49
C GLU A 134 -18.86 -1.21 15.82
N THR A 135 -18.68 -0.04 16.40
CA THR A 135 -17.86 1.01 15.80
C THR A 135 -16.42 0.67 16.12
N LYS A 136 -15.64 0.31 15.07
CA LYS A 136 -14.20 0.11 15.21
C LYS A 136 -13.57 1.29 15.97
N PRO A 137 -12.67 1.04 16.94
CA PRO A 137 -12.03 2.09 17.70
C PRO A 137 -11.31 3.06 16.75
N LYS A 138 -11.53 4.36 16.93
CA LYS A 138 -10.97 5.38 16.04
C LYS A 138 -9.66 5.91 16.63
N PRO A 139 -8.50 5.73 15.96
CA PRO A 139 -7.25 6.29 16.44
C PRO A 139 -7.32 7.82 16.58
N VAL A 140 -6.56 8.37 17.52
CA VAL A 140 -6.35 9.83 17.63
C VAL A 140 -5.60 10.32 16.40
N LEU A 141 -4.55 9.59 16.03
CA LEU A 141 -3.72 9.76 14.84
C LEU A 141 -3.51 8.39 14.19
N GLN A 142 -3.47 8.33 12.86
CA GLN A 142 -3.31 7.08 12.12
C GLN A 142 -2.45 7.30 10.88
N GLY A 143 -1.78 6.24 10.43
CA GLY A 143 -1.02 6.23 9.18
C GLY A 143 -1.16 4.88 8.47
N PRO A 144 -1.14 4.87 7.13
CA PRO A 144 -1.12 3.63 6.37
C PRO A 144 0.24 2.96 6.48
N PHE A 145 0.23 1.63 6.51
CA PHE A 145 1.40 0.78 6.43
C PHE A 145 1.14 -0.38 5.48
N LEU A 146 2.10 -0.72 4.63
CA LEU A 146 2.06 -1.88 3.74
C LEU A 146 3.35 -2.68 3.90
N PRO A 147 3.30 -3.90 4.48
CA PRO A 147 4.48 -4.72 4.72
C PRO A 147 5.31 -4.96 3.45
N LEU A 148 6.64 -4.83 3.55
CA LEU A 148 7.54 -5.07 2.42
C LEU A 148 7.43 -6.49 1.89
N SER A 149 7.23 -7.46 2.79
CA SER A 149 7.00 -8.86 2.46
C SER A 149 5.86 -9.05 1.44
N THR A 150 4.74 -8.36 1.65
CA THR A 150 3.59 -8.38 0.72
C THR A 150 3.93 -7.69 -0.59
N GLN A 151 4.58 -6.52 -0.52
CA GLN A 151 4.90 -5.72 -1.70
C GLN A 151 5.91 -6.42 -2.63
N ILE A 152 6.90 -7.12 -2.07
CA ILE A 152 7.89 -7.87 -2.84
C ILE A 152 7.22 -8.97 -3.65
N ILE A 153 6.30 -9.74 -3.05
CA ILE A 153 5.56 -10.79 -3.76
C ILE A 153 4.77 -10.18 -4.92
N GLU A 154 4.01 -9.11 -4.65
CA GLU A 154 3.23 -8.43 -5.70
C GLU A 154 4.13 -7.83 -6.79
N PHE A 155 5.31 -7.35 -6.42
CA PHE A 155 6.30 -6.79 -7.33
C PHE A 155 6.91 -7.85 -8.25
N LEU A 156 7.27 -9.02 -7.72
CA LEU A 156 7.84 -10.13 -8.48
C LEU A 156 6.83 -10.73 -9.46
N ASN A 157 5.55 -10.74 -9.08
CA ASN A 157 4.45 -11.18 -9.94
C ASN A 157 4.08 -10.21 -11.07
N ARG A 158 4.78 -9.07 -11.20
CA ARG A 158 4.62 -8.16 -12.35
C ARG A 158 5.56 -8.60 -13.49
N ASP A 159 5.04 -8.57 -14.71
CA ASP A 159 5.73 -9.01 -15.91
C ASP A 159 7.19 -8.51 -16.01
N GLY A 160 8.10 -9.49 -16.04
CA GLY A 160 9.52 -9.29 -16.24
C GLY A 160 10.28 -8.71 -15.05
N ASN A 161 9.65 -8.49 -13.89
CA ASN A 161 10.35 -8.01 -12.70
C ASN A 161 11.22 -9.09 -12.06
N GLU A 162 10.72 -10.32 -11.96
CA GLU A 162 11.49 -11.47 -11.47
C GLU A 162 12.78 -11.67 -12.27
N VAL A 163 12.68 -11.80 -13.59
CA VAL A 163 13.84 -11.91 -14.50
C VAL A 163 14.78 -10.71 -14.35
N ALA A 164 14.25 -9.51 -14.22
CA ALA A 164 15.05 -8.30 -14.09
C ALA A 164 15.85 -8.27 -12.79
N CYS A 165 15.37 -8.89 -11.71
CA CYS A 165 16.08 -8.99 -10.43
C CYS A 165 17.29 -9.93 -10.49
N GLU A 166 17.36 -10.83 -11.48
CA GLU A 166 18.54 -11.69 -11.69
C GLU A 166 19.58 -11.04 -12.60
N SER A 167 19.30 -9.86 -13.16
CA SER A 167 20.17 -9.23 -14.16
C SER A 167 21.57 -8.91 -13.64
N TYR A 168 21.73 -8.73 -12.34
CA TYR A 168 23.05 -8.50 -11.74
C TYR A 168 23.94 -9.74 -11.76
N LEU A 169 23.38 -10.96 -11.80
CA LEU A 169 24.14 -12.22 -11.77
C LEU A 169 24.97 -12.42 -13.04
N THR A 170 24.45 -12.00 -14.19
CA THR A 170 25.10 -12.18 -15.50
C THR A 170 25.84 -10.93 -15.98
N ARG A 171 25.89 -9.88 -15.15
CA ARG A 171 26.47 -8.58 -15.53
C ARG A 171 28.00 -8.67 -15.55
N LYS A 172 28.59 -8.24 -16.66
CA LYS A 172 30.05 -8.10 -16.78
C LYS A 172 30.54 -6.84 -16.07
N THR A 173 31.49 -6.99 -15.15
CA THR A 173 32.17 -5.88 -14.48
C THR A 173 33.47 -5.52 -15.19
N VAL A 174 33.83 -4.23 -15.23
CA VAL A 174 35.11 -3.77 -15.76
C VAL A 174 36.00 -3.36 -14.59
N ALA A 175 37.19 -3.94 -14.50
CA ALA A 175 38.14 -3.62 -13.43
C ALA A 175 38.39 -2.10 -13.36
N GLY A 176 38.29 -1.54 -12.14
CA GLY A 176 38.48 -0.11 -11.89
C GLY A 176 37.29 0.79 -12.25
N LYS A 177 36.16 0.25 -12.73
CA LYS A 177 34.96 1.03 -13.05
C LYS A 177 33.75 0.54 -12.29
N LEU A 178 33.18 1.41 -11.46
CA LEU A 178 31.89 1.19 -10.79
C LEU A 178 30.78 1.76 -11.66
N SER A 179 29.87 0.90 -12.12
CA SER A 179 28.79 1.22 -13.06
C SER A 179 27.41 0.97 -12.48
N ASP A 180 27.32 0.19 -11.41
CA ASP A 180 26.09 -0.17 -10.74
C ASP A 180 26.28 -0.29 -9.21
N ILE A 181 25.19 -0.24 -8.45
CA ILE A 181 25.23 -0.37 -6.98
C ILE A 181 25.84 -1.71 -6.54
N HIS A 182 25.66 -2.77 -7.32
CA HIS A 182 26.26 -4.07 -7.06
C HIS A 182 27.79 -4.08 -7.19
N ASP A 183 28.41 -3.07 -7.83
CA ASP A 183 29.88 -2.89 -7.83
C ASP A 183 30.40 -2.33 -6.49
N GLY A 184 29.51 -1.80 -5.64
CA GLY A 184 29.87 -1.15 -4.38
C GLY A 184 30.41 -2.12 -3.33
N ALA A 185 31.28 -1.59 -2.45
CA ALA A 185 31.95 -2.39 -1.42
C ALA A 185 30.99 -3.20 -0.53
N ILE A 186 29.84 -2.62 -0.17
CA ILE A 186 28.82 -3.33 0.63
C ILE A 186 28.25 -4.51 -0.15
N CYS A 187 27.78 -4.34 -1.39
CA CYS A 187 27.25 -5.46 -2.17
C CYS A 187 28.28 -6.57 -2.41
N GLN A 188 29.57 -6.23 -2.46
CA GLN A 188 30.67 -7.19 -2.65
C GLN A 188 31.07 -7.97 -1.38
N SER A 189 30.79 -7.42 -0.19
CA SER A 189 31.29 -7.94 1.10
C SER A 189 30.20 -8.30 2.10
N LEU A 190 28.97 -7.82 1.91
CA LEU A 190 27.83 -8.09 2.78
C LEU A 190 27.64 -9.59 2.93
N LYS A 191 27.54 -10.03 4.17
CA LYS A 191 27.29 -11.43 4.51
C LYS A 191 25.79 -11.65 4.66
N ALA A 192 25.31 -12.83 4.30
CA ALA A 192 24.01 -13.31 4.71
C ALA A 192 24.08 -13.85 6.16
N PRO A 193 22.94 -14.12 6.83
CA PRO A 193 22.91 -14.69 8.18
C PRO A 193 23.76 -15.97 8.35
N ASP A 194 23.89 -16.75 7.28
CA ASP A 194 24.72 -17.96 7.22
C ASP A 194 26.24 -17.72 7.04
N GLY A 195 26.68 -16.45 6.96
CA GLY A 195 28.08 -16.05 6.79
C GLY A 195 28.61 -16.08 5.34
N ARG A 196 27.82 -16.55 4.37
CA ARG A 196 28.16 -16.51 2.93
C ARG A 196 27.93 -15.11 2.37
N LYS A 197 28.38 -14.83 1.15
CA LYS A 197 28.12 -13.53 0.52
C LYS A 197 26.62 -13.40 0.27
N PHE A 198 26.03 -12.25 0.61
CA PHE A 198 24.61 -11.99 0.33
C PHE A 198 24.39 -11.96 -1.19
N PHE A 199 25.05 -11.07 -1.92
CA PHE A 199 24.98 -11.07 -3.38
C PHE A 199 26.05 -12.00 -3.97
N ASP A 200 25.71 -13.28 -4.15
CA ASP A 200 26.60 -14.26 -4.78
C ASP A 200 26.21 -14.53 -6.24
N ALA A 201 27.13 -14.20 -7.14
CA ALA A 201 26.99 -14.38 -8.58
C ALA A 201 27.76 -15.61 -9.09
N ALA A 202 28.27 -16.47 -8.21
CA ALA A 202 28.92 -17.70 -8.60
C ALA A 202 27.91 -18.70 -9.20
N ASP A 203 28.31 -19.36 -10.29
CA ASP A 203 27.49 -20.34 -11.01
C ASP A 203 27.25 -21.64 -10.20
N ASP A 204 28.02 -21.87 -9.14
CA ASP A 204 27.96 -23.06 -8.28
C ASP A 204 27.34 -22.79 -6.90
N ARG A 205 26.60 -21.68 -6.75
CA ARG A 205 25.92 -21.36 -5.48
C ARG A 205 24.88 -22.45 -5.16
N PRO A 206 24.78 -22.94 -3.92
CA PRO A 206 23.87 -24.04 -3.61
C PRO A 206 22.39 -23.62 -3.62
N ASP A 207 22.10 -22.31 -3.46
CA ASP A 207 20.74 -21.77 -3.41
C ASP A 207 20.37 -21.12 -4.75
N HIS A 208 20.32 -21.92 -5.82
CA HIS A 208 19.90 -21.41 -7.14
C HIS A 208 18.47 -20.89 -7.15
N ASP A 209 17.61 -21.47 -6.31
CA ASP A 209 16.19 -21.13 -6.20
C ASP A 209 15.93 -19.93 -5.27
N GLU A 210 16.96 -19.39 -4.59
CA GLU A 210 16.83 -18.22 -3.72
C GLU A 210 17.11 -16.91 -4.48
N LEU A 211 16.14 -15.99 -4.47
CA LEU A 211 16.32 -14.65 -5.03
C LEU A 211 16.68 -13.64 -3.94
N ARG A 212 17.92 -13.14 -3.98
CA ARG A 212 18.40 -12.12 -3.04
C ARG A 212 18.26 -10.71 -3.61
N ILE A 213 17.42 -9.93 -2.94
CA ILE A 213 16.99 -8.61 -3.41
C ILE A 213 17.58 -7.53 -2.50
N GLY A 214 18.29 -6.58 -3.09
CA GLY A 214 18.65 -5.34 -2.40
C GLY A 214 17.54 -4.30 -2.50
N LEU A 215 17.32 -3.57 -1.42
CA LEU A 215 16.36 -2.47 -1.34
C LEU A 215 17.10 -1.17 -1.00
N CYS A 216 16.76 -0.09 -1.68
CA CYS A 216 17.25 1.25 -1.35
C CYS A 216 16.09 2.07 -0.80
N PHE A 217 16.24 2.55 0.43
CA PHE A 217 15.25 3.37 1.11
C PHE A 217 15.28 4.83 0.62
N GLY A 218 14.10 5.40 0.41
CA GLY A 218 13.92 6.82 0.13
C GLY A 218 12.71 7.36 0.87
N GLU A 219 12.88 8.53 1.47
CA GLU A 219 11.80 9.31 2.06
C GLU A 219 11.69 10.63 1.27
N ASP A 220 10.46 11.00 0.91
CA ASP A 220 10.20 12.26 0.21
C ASP A 220 8.95 12.94 0.76
N GLY A 221 9.07 14.23 1.06
CA GLY A 221 7.99 15.06 1.54
C GLY A 221 7.20 15.66 0.39
N PHE A 222 5.89 15.40 0.35
CA PHE A 222 5.00 15.98 -0.65
C PHE A 222 3.84 16.74 -0.01
N SER A 223 3.45 17.86 -0.61
CA SER A 223 2.23 18.59 -0.24
C SER A 223 1.05 18.08 -1.07
N PHE A 224 0.05 17.51 -0.41
CA PHE A 224 -1.18 17.10 -1.08
C PHE A 224 -2.15 18.29 -1.23
N THR A 225 -1.98 19.10 -2.28
CA THR A 225 -2.86 20.26 -2.52
C THR A 225 -4.20 19.81 -3.13
N ARG A 226 -5.30 19.84 -2.36
CA ARG A 226 -6.66 19.50 -2.84
C ARG A 226 -7.44 20.68 -3.41
N THR A 227 -7.12 21.91 -2.99
CA THR A 227 -7.77 23.17 -3.40
C THR A 227 -6.83 24.34 -3.11
N ASN A 228 -6.98 25.47 -3.81
CA ASN A 228 -6.21 26.70 -3.52
C ASN A 228 -6.35 27.20 -2.08
N ASP A 229 -7.47 26.87 -1.41
CA ASP A 229 -7.76 27.30 -0.03
C ASP A 229 -7.41 26.26 1.05
N ALA A 230 -6.87 25.09 0.66
CA ALA A 230 -6.45 24.10 1.64
C ALA A 230 -5.05 24.45 2.18
N GLY A 231 -4.88 24.41 3.50
CA GLY A 231 -3.55 24.54 4.11
C GLY A 231 -2.58 23.53 3.49
N SER A 232 -1.43 24.01 3.01
CA SER A 232 -0.35 23.14 2.55
C SER A 232 0.30 22.50 3.78
N HIS A 233 0.25 21.18 3.84
CA HIS A 233 0.95 20.39 4.83
C HIS A 233 1.77 19.33 4.10
N SER A 234 3.04 19.21 4.47
CA SER A 234 3.92 18.19 3.91
C SER A 234 3.62 16.86 4.60
N THR A 235 3.45 15.81 3.80
CA THR A 235 3.41 14.42 4.25
C THR A 235 4.61 13.70 3.66
N GLY A 236 5.36 13.01 4.53
CA GLY A 236 6.45 12.14 4.09
C GLY A 236 5.94 10.84 3.49
N ALA A 237 6.55 10.38 2.39
CA ALA A 237 6.35 9.06 1.81
C ALA A 237 7.60 8.21 1.99
N ALA A 238 7.49 7.10 2.73
CA ALA A 238 8.55 6.12 2.88
C ALA A 238 8.43 5.06 1.78
N SER A 239 9.39 5.04 0.85
CA SER A 239 9.39 4.14 -0.30
C SER A 239 10.74 3.41 -0.45
N PHE A 240 10.71 2.29 -1.16
CA PHE A 240 11.90 1.52 -1.50
C PHE A 240 11.97 1.30 -3.01
N CYS A 241 13.17 1.41 -3.57
CA CYS A 241 13.43 0.92 -4.92
C CYS A 241 14.23 -0.39 -4.87
N VAL A 242 13.91 -1.31 -5.78
CA VAL A 242 14.58 -2.61 -5.88
C VAL A 242 15.89 -2.44 -6.63
N THR A 243 17.02 -2.61 -5.94
CA THR A 243 18.36 -2.33 -6.48
C THR A 243 18.74 -3.34 -7.57
N ALA A 244 18.20 -4.56 -7.51
CA ALA A 244 18.46 -5.60 -8.49
C ALA A 244 17.91 -5.26 -9.89
N LEU A 245 16.96 -4.32 -10.00
CA LEU A 245 16.46 -3.85 -11.28
C LEU A 245 17.52 -3.04 -12.05
N PRO A 246 17.50 -3.08 -13.40
CA PRO A 246 18.25 -2.13 -14.22
C PRO A 246 17.92 -0.68 -13.86
N GLN A 247 18.92 0.21 -13.92
CA GLN A 247 18.80 1.61 -13.48
C GLN A 247 17.56 2.34 -14.03
N HIS A 248 17.25 2.17 -15.32
CA HIS A 248 16.11 2.81 -15.99
C HIS A 248 14.73 2.26 -15.53
N LYS A 249 14.69 1.18 -14.73
CA LYS A 249 13.48 0.58 -14.15
C LYS A 249 13.32 0.88 -12.66
N ARG A 250 14.41 1.16 -11.91
CA ARG A 250 14.41 1.28 -10.43
C ARG A 250 13.38 2.30 -9.91
N TYR A 251 13.37 3.50 -10.49
CA TYR A 251 12.54 4.62 -10.03
C TYR A 251 11.23 4.81 -10.82
N LYS A 252 10.84 3.82 -11.63
CA LYS A 252 9.51 3.87 -12.26
C LYS A 252 8.46 3.74 -11.15
N PRO A 253 7.41 4.59 -11.11
CA PRO A 253 6.39 4.53 -10.06
C PRO A 253 5.81 3.11 -9.86
N ARG A 254 5.62 2.37 -10.96
CA ARG A 254 5.15 0.97 -10.94
C ARG A 254 6.10 -0.04 -10.27
N ASN A 255 7.32 0.34 -9.91
CA ASN A 255 8.36 -0.52 -9.34
C ASN A 255 8.81 -0.04 -7.95
N LEU A 256 8.28 1.09 -7.47
CA LEU A 256 8.50 1.55 -6.10
C LEU A 256 7.61 0.76 -5.14
N LEU A 257 8.16 0.41 -3.99
CA LEU A 257 7.45 -0.22 -2.89
C LEU A 257 7.14 0.86 -1.84
N LEU A 258 5.89 1.30 -1.73
CA LEU A 258 5.46 2.36 -0.82
C LEU A 258 5.05 1.73 0.52
N THR A 259 5.88 1.89 1.56
CA THR A 259 5.69 1.19 2.84
C THR A 259 4.83 1.97 3.82
N SER A 260 5.04 3.27 3.96
CA SER A 260 4.26 4.09 4.88
C SER A 260 4.15 5.53 4.43
N LEU A 261 3.12 6.21 4.94
CA LEU A 261 2.98 7.65 4.82
C LEU A 261 3.06 8.27 6.22
N GLY A 262 3.80 9.35 6.32
CA GLY A 262 3.87 10.17 7.53
C GLY A 262 2.48 10.70 7.89
N PRO A 263 2.13 10.75 9.18
CA PRO A 263 0.81 11.21 9.62
C PRO A 263 0.55 12.71 9.36
N GLY A 264 1.59 13.49 9.04
CA GLY A 264 1.52 14.95 8.92
C GLY A 264 1.07 15.63 10.23
N PRO A 265 0.71 16.91 10.21
CA PRO A 265 0.92 17.87 9.11
C PRO A 265 2.33 18.49 9.07
N HIS A 266 3.12 18.24 10.11
CA HIS A 266 4.50 18.69 10.23
C HIS A 266 5.46 17.55 9.91
N GLU A 267 6.64 17.92 9.44
CA GLU A 267 7.77 16.99 9.32
C GLU A 267 8.08 16.39 10.68
N GLU A 268 8.32 15.07 10.70
CA GLU A 268 8.65 14.35 11.92
C GLU A 268 10.08 14.70 12.34
N THR A 269 10.31 14.87 13.64
CA THR A 269 11.68 14.92 14.17
C THR A 269 12.37 13.57 13.94
N CYS A 270 13.71 13.53 13.97
CA CYS A 270 14.47 12.28 13.80
C CYS A 270 14.01 11.18 14.77
N ASP A 271 13.72 11.54 16.02
CA ASP A 271 13.24 10.62 17.05
C ASP A 271 11.82 10.09 16.77
N GLU A 272 10.94 10.96 16.29
CA GLU A 272 9.59 10.57 15.87
C GLU A 272 9.65 9.64 14.66
N PHE A 273 10.43 10.00 13.64
CA PHE A 273 10.64 9.21 12.44
C PHE A 273 11.18 7.82 12.77
N GLN A 274 12.18 7.72 13.66
CA GLN A 274 12.72 6.44 14.12
C GLN A 274 11.65 5.55 14.77
N ARG A 275 10.69 6.14 15.50
CA ARG A 275 9.58 5.41 16.13
C ARG A 275 8.49 5.02 15.14
N THR A 276 8.23 5.82 14.12
CA THR A 276 7.33 5.49 13.01
C THR A 276 7.91 4.35 12.17
N MET A 277 9.21 4.39 11.88
CA MET A 277 9.93 3.43 11.05
C MET A 277 10.23 2.09 11.73
N ALA A 278 10.00 1.96 13.05
CA ALA A 278 10.25 0.73 13.79
C ALA A 278 9.62 -0.50 13.11
N ALA A 279 8.38 -0.36 12.62
CA ALA A 279 7.68 -1.41 11.88
C ALA A 279 8.42 -1.84 10.59
N THR A 280 8.88 -0.87 9.82
CA THR A 280 9.63 -1.11 8.58
C THR A 280 10.96 -1.78 8.86
N VAL A 281 11.65 -1.37 9.92
CA VAL A 281 12.91 -1.99 10.35
C VAL A 281 12.69 -3.43 10.80
N THR A 282 11.61 -3.72 11.54
CA THR A 282 11.25 -5.10 11.92
C THR A 282 11.00 -5.96 10.69
N GLU A 283 10.28 -5.47 9.68
CA GLU A 283 10.10 -6.20 8.41
C GLU A 283 11.43 -6.46 7.70
N LEU A 284 12.32 -5.46 7.62
CA LEU A 284 13.63 -5.61 6.98
C LEU A 284 14.52 -6.65 7.70
N LEU A 285 14.48 -6.68 9.04
CA LEU A 285 15.21 -7.67 9.83
C LEU A 285 14.66 -9.08 9.58
N MET A 286 13.34 -9.25 9.64
CA MET A 286 12.70 -10.54 9.33
C MET A 286 13.02 -11.01 7.91
N LEU A 287 12.93 -10.13 6.91
CA LEU A 287 13.28 -10.46 5.53
C LEU A 287 14.75 -10.81 5.34
N TYR A 288 15.64 -10.22 6.14
CA TYR A 288 17.07 -10.47 6.06
C TYR A 288 17.46 -11.80 6.75
N ASP A 289 16.86 -12.10 7.90
CA ASP A 289 17.16 -13.28 8.71
C ASP A 289 16.45 -14.54 8.21
N ASP A 290 15.16 -14.44 7.90
CA ASP A 290 14.28 -15.58 7.59
C ASP A 290 13.87 -15.65 6.11
N GLY A 291 13.84 -14.50 5.43
CA GLY A 291 13.30 -14.40 4.07
C GLY A 291 11.79 -14.67 4.00
N ILE A 292 11.28 -14.80 2.78
CA ILE A 292 9.87 -15.17 2.53
C ILE A 292 9.78 -16.14 1.35
N LEU A 293 8.80 -17.04 1.40
CA LEU A 293 8.43 -17.86 0.25
C LEU A 293 7.54 -17.03 -0.69
N ALA A 294 8.01 -16.80 -1.92
CA ALA A 294 7.29 -16.01 -2.91
C ALA A 294 6.87 -16.88 -4.09
N LYS A 295 5.56 -17.09 -4.26
CA LYS A 295 5.03 -17.71 -5.48
C LYS A 295 5.12 -16.73 -6.62
N THR A 296 5.79 -17.10 -7.70
CA THR A 296 6.01 -16.26 -8.88
C THR A 296 5.62 -17.02 -10.16
N PRO A 297 5.56 -16.34 -11.32
CA PRO A 297 5.32 -17.01 -12.59
C PRO A 297 6.37 -18.07 -12.94
N LYS A 298 7.66 -17.88 -12.59
CA LYS A 298 8.68 -18.93 -12.78
C LYS A 298 8.62 -20.03 -11.72
N PHE A 299 8.26 -19.69 -10.48
CA PHE A 299 8.21 -20.61 -9.34
C PHE A 299 6.80 -20.63 -8.73
N PRO A 300 5.83 -21.34 -9.36
CA PRO A 300 4.42 -21.30 -8.95
C PRO A 300 4.17 -21.95 -7.57
N ASN A 301 5.06 -22.83 -7.12
CA ASN A 301 4.98 -23.48 -5.82
C ASN A 301 5.70 -22.70 -4.71
N GLY A 302 6.34 -21.58 -5.05
CA GLY A 302 7.27 -20.88 -4.18
C GLY A 302 8.67 -21.43 -4.30
#